data_AF-A0A353S6G7-F1
#
_entry.id   AF-A0A353S6G7-F1
#
_cell.length_a   1.000
_cell.length_b   1.000
_cell.length_c   1.000
_cell.angle_alpha   90.00
_cell.angle_beta   90.00
_cell.angle_gamma   90.00
#
_symmetry.space_group_name_H-M   'P 1'
#
loop_
_entity.id
_entity.type
_entity.pdbx_description
1 polymer ?
#
loop_
_entity_poly.entity_id
_entity_poly.type
_entity_poly.pdbx_seq_one_letter_code
_entity_poly.pdbx_strand_id
1 'polypeptide(L)'
;MAFVKNLFDKNFIEYASYVIRDRAIPDLEDGLKPVQRRILHTLFEMDDGRFQKVANVVGRVMKYHPHGDASIGGALVVLANKGIFIERQGNFGNPFTGDGASAPRYIECRIRPLAKEFLVTNPKVTHYVPNYDGRSQEPEVYRAKIPVALIIGAEGIAVGMSTKILPYNIREVLEAEKHALRGESFQIYPDVPTGGLIDVSGYNDGNGKIITRAVFDTSDEKKIIITELPVDSTSDSLLNSIENAYKAGKIKISSIDDYTTDHCQIEIKLPRGVYAKDVVDSLYAYTDCEKSISCQMLVIRDNMPQVMTATAI
;
A
#
# COMPACT_ATOMS: atom_id res chain seq x y z
N MET A 1 13.63 42.97 0.02
CA MET A 1 13.60 41.76 0.87
C MET A 1 12.19 41.32 1.27
N ALA A 2 11.30 42.20 1.74
CA ALA A 2 9.92 41.84 2.10
C ALA A 2 9.08 41.23 0.96
N PHE A 3 9.18 41.78 -0.26
CA PHE A 3 8.49 41.24 -1.45
C PHE A 3 8.93 39.81 -1.79
N VAL A 4 10.24 39.56 -1.78
CA VAL A 4 10.81 38.24 -2.09
C VAL A 4 10.37 37.21 -1.04
N LYS A 5 10.41 37.56 0.25
CA LYS A 5 9.93 36.69 1.33
C LYS A 5 8.44 36.35 1.16
N ASN A 6 7.60 37.35 0.90
CA ASN A 6 6.16 37.13 0.69
C ASN A 6 5.89 36.21 -0.51
N LEU A 7 6.62 36.39 -1.62
CA LEU A 7 6.51 35.54 -2.81
C LEU A 7 6.86 34.08 -2.49
N PHE A 8 7.96 33.84 -1.77
CA PHE A 8 8.34 32.49 -1.35
C PHE A 8 7.33 31.88 -0.39
N ASP A 9 6.92 32.62 0.65
CA ASP A 9 5.96 32.12 1.65
C ASP A 9 4.64 31.72 0.97
N LYS A 10 4.11 32.57 0.08
CA LYS A 10 2.86 32.29 -0.63
C LYS A 10 2.98 31.06 -1.54
N ASN A 11 3.98 31.04 -2.43
CA ASN A 11 4.16 29.93 -3.37
C ASN A 11 4.43 28.61 -2.64
N PHE A 12 5.16 28.65 -1.53
CA PHE A 12 5.42 27.47 -0.71
C PHE A 12 4.13 26.96 -0.05
N ILE A 13 3.30 27.84 0.52
CA ILE A 13 2.03 27.45 1.14
C ILE A 13 1.07 26.84 0.11
N GLU A 14 0.95 27.44 -1.09
CA GLU A 14 0.11 26.90 -2.16
C GLU A 14 0.57 25.52 -2.62
N TYR A 15 1.89 25.36 -2.86
CA TYR A 15 2.48 24.08 -3.21
C TYR A 15 2.30 23.03 -2.11
N ALA A 16 2.60 23.39 -0.85
CA ALA A 16 2.48 22.49 0.28
C ALA A 16 1.04 22.01 0.47
N SER A 17 0.07 22.93 0.41
CA SER A 17 -1.35 22.61 0.51
C SER A 17 -1.80 21.65 -0.59
N TYR A 18 -1.39 21.91 -1.84
CA TYR A 18 -1.67 21.03 -2.97
C TYR A 18 -1.05 19.63 -2.80
N VAL A 19 0.21 19.53 -2.38
CA VAL A 19 0.87 18.23 -2.21
C VAL A 19 0.25 17.42 -1.08
N ILE A 20 -0.14 18.06 0.02
CA ILE A 20 -0.79 17.41 1.17
C ILE A 20 -2.16 16.87 0.75
N ARG A 21 -3.06 17.75 0.28
CA ARG A 21 -4.46 17.41 0.04
C ARG A 21 -4.67 16.67 -1.29
N ASP A 22 -4.05 17.16 -2.36
CA ASP A 22 -4.41 16.78 -3.73
C ASP A 22 -3.44 15.74 -4.33
N ARG A 23 -2.55 15.15 -3.51
CA ARG A 23 -1.58 14.14 -3.99
C ARG A 23 -1.28 13.02 -3.00
N ALA A 24 -0.74 13.33 -1.82
CA ALA A 24 -0.01 12.34 -1.03
C ALA A 24 -0.85 11.60 0.01
N ILE A 25 -1.87 12.24 0.58
CA ILE A 25 -2.66 11.72 1.71
C ILE A 25 -4.04 11.27 1.22
N PRO A 26 -4.57 10.11 1.66
CA PRO A 26 -5.93 9.68 1.31
C PRO A 26 -6.99 10.53 2.02
N ASP A 27 -8.17 10.63 1.43
CA ASP A 27 -9.34 11.22 2.08
C ASP A 27 -9.97 10.23 3.09
N LEU A 28 -10.49 10.73 4.21
CA LEU A 28 -11.16 9.90 5.21
C LEU A 28 -12.43 9.23 4.64
N GLU A 29 -13.21 9.94 3.81
CA GLU A 29 -14.53 9.47 3.40
C GLU A 29 -14.47 8.26 2.46
N ASP A 30 -13.48 8.21 1.56
CA ASP A 30 -13.33 7.11 0.61
C ASP A 30 -12.02 6.34 0.72
N GLY A 31 -11.09 6.78 1.56
CA GLY A 31 -9.80 6.14 1.75
C GLY A 31 -8.88 6.19 0.53
N LEU A 32 -9.20 7.01 -0.48
CA LEU A 32 -8.46 7.06 -1.74
C LEU A 32 -7.63 8.34 -1.84
N LYS A 33 -6.48 8.22 -2.49
CA LYS A 33 -5.75 9.37 -3.02
C LYS A 33 -6.42 9.87 -4.31
N PRO A 34 -6.25 11.15 -4.69
CA PRO A 34 -6.86 11.70 -5.89
C PRO A 34 -6.55 10.91 -7.18
N VAL A 35 -5.31 10.44 -7.36
CA VAL A 35 -4.97 9.62 -8.54
C VAL A 35 -5.72 8.28 -8.56
N GLN A 36 -5.89 7.63 -7.40
CA GLN A 36 -6.62 6.37 -7.28
C GLN A 36 -8.11 6.59 -7.55
N ARG A 37 -8.69 7.65 -7.00
CA ARG A 37 -10.09 8.06 -7.25
C ARG A 37 -10.36 8.29 -8.73
N ARG A 38 -9.46 9.00 -9.42
CA ARG A 38 -9.57 9.28 -10.87
C ARG A 38 -9.41 8.04 -11.74
N ILE A 39 -8.55 7.10 -11.33
CA ILE A 39 -8.45 5.77 -11.97
C ILE A 39 -9.77 5.02 -11.85
N LEU A 40 -10.35 4.94 -10.66
CA LEU A 40 -11.61 4.25 -10.43
C LEU A 40 -12.78 4.94 -11.14
N HIS A 41 -12.84 6.28 -11.12
CA HIS A 41 -13.83 7.07 -11.88
C HIS A 41 -13.77 6.75 -13.37
N THR A 42 -12.57 6.77 -13.95
CA THR A 42 -12.38 6.43 -15.37
C THR A 42 -12.81 5.00 -15.67
N LEU A 43 -12.50 4.05 -14.78
CA LEU A 43 -12.92 2.66 -14.94
C LEU A 43 -14.46 2.50 -14.80
N PHE A 44 -15.12 3.28 -13.95
CA PHE A 44 -16.59 3.27 -13.87
C PHE A 44 -17.25 3.81 -15.14
N GLU A 45 -16.71 4.89 -15.72
CA GLU A 45 -17.19 5.45 -17.01
C GLU A 45 -16.94 4.50 -18.19
N MET A 46 -15.89 3.68 -18.10
CA MET A 46 -15.49 2.72 -19.11
C MET A 46 -16.18 1.37 -19.01
N ASP A 47 -16.91 1.11 -17.93
CA ASP A 47 -17.35 -0.24 -17.60
C ASP A 47 -18.41 -0.76 -18.59
N ASP A 48 -17.98 -1.70 -19.42
CA ASP A 48 -18.79 -2.51 -20.32
C ASP A 48 -18.69 -4.02 -19.98
N GLY A 49 -18.13 -4.34 -18.81
CA GLY A 49 -17.87 -5.71 -18.34
C GLY A 49 -16.65 -6.40 -18.96
N ARG A 50 -15.97 -5.78 -19.93
CA ARG A 50 -14.81 -6.36 -20.63
C ARG A 50 -13.50 -5.82 -20.06
N PHE A 51 -12.43 -6.58 -20.26
CA PHE A 51 -11.08 -6.13 -19.98
C PHE A 51 -10.67 -5.01 -20.94
N GLN A 52 -10.05 -3.97 -20.38
CA GLN A 52 -9.58 -2.78 -21.08
C GLN A 52 -8.07 -2.72 -20.98
N LYS A 53 -7.39 -2.39 -22.09
CA LYS A 53 -5.94 -2.15 -22.07
C LYS A 53 -5.59 -1.06 -21.07
N VAL A 54 -4.61 -1.30 -20.19
CA VAL A 54 -4.19 -0.32 -19.18
C VAL A 54 -3.73 0.97 -19.83
N ALA A 55 -3.05 0.91 -20.99
CA ALA A 55 -2.68 2.09 -21.77
C ALA A 55 -3.87 2.98 -22.15
N ASN A 56 -5.03 2.40 -22.49
CA ASN A 56 -6.26 3.15 -22.80
C ASN A 56 -6.83 3.80 -21.55
N VAL A 57 -6.88 3.07 -20.43
CA VAL A 57 -7.33 3.60 -19.13
C VAL A 57 -6.45 4.78 -18.70
N VAL A 58 -5.12 4.62 -18.73
CA VAL A 58 -4.16 5.69 -18.39
C VAL A 58 -4.39 6.93 -19.25
N GLY A 59 -4.51 6.78 -20.57
CA GLY A 59 -4.77 7.90 -21.48
C GLY A 59 -6.09 8.63 -21.20
N ARG A 60 -7.11 7.91 -20.73
CA ARG A 60 -8.39 8.52 -20.32
C ARG A 60 -8.30 9.20 -18.95
N VAL A 61 -7.58 8.62 -17.99
CA VAL A 61 -7.35 9.23 -16.67
C VAL A 61 -6.64 10.57 -16.79
N MET A 62 -5.80 10.79 -17.81
CA MET A 62 -5.13 12.07 -18.05
C MET A 62 -6.10 13.25 -18.26
N LYS A 63 -7.37 13.01 -18.64
CA LYS A 63 -8.42 14.03 -18.66
C LYS A 63 -8.76 14.58 -17.27
N TYR A 64 -8.52 13.80 -16.23
CA TYR A 64 -8.78 14.14 -14.83
C TYR A 64 -7.48 14.42 -14.07
N HIS A 65 -6.40 13.74 -14.43
CA HIS A 65 -5.11 13.81 -13.74
C HIS A 65 -4.02 14.33 -14.68
N PRO A 66 -3.74 15.66 -14.69
CA PRO A 66 -2.78 16.29 -15.60
C PRO A 66 -1.33 16.06 -15.14
N HIS A 67 -0.95 14.80 -14.93
CA HIS A 67 0.40 14.35 -14.56
C HIS A 67 0.83 13.21 -15.48
N GLY A 68 2.09 12.78 -15.35
CA GLY A 68 2.70 11.79 -16.23
C GLY A 68 1.93 10.47 -16.28
N ASP A 69 1.84 9.90 -17.49
CA ASP A 69 1.28 8.58 -17.77
C ASP A 69 1.95 7.47 -16.93
N ALA A 70 3.27 7.56 -16.74
CA ALA A 70 4.03 6.64 -15.90
C ALA A 70 3.53 6.63 -14.44
N SER A 71 3.25 7.80 -13.85
CA SER A 71 2.75 7.91 -12.47
C SER A 71 1.34 7.33 -12.33
N ILE A 72 0.47 7.59 -13.32
CA ILE A 72 -0.89 7.03 -13.35
C ILE A 72 -0.83 5.51 -13.51
N GLY A 73 0.00 5.00 -14.44
CA GLY A 73 0.19 3.58 -14.67
C GLY A 73 0.68 2.85 -13.42
N GLY A 74 1.68 3.42 -12.73
CA GLY A 74 2.17 2.88 -11.46
C GLY A 74 1.09 2.85 -10.38
N ALA A 75 0.32 3.93 -10.21
CA ALA A 75 -0.79 3.99 -9.26
C ALA A 75 -1.89 2.96 -9.57
N LEU A 76 -2.20 2.74 -10.86
CA LEU A 76 -3.16 1.74 -11.30
C LEU A 76 -2.68 0.34 -10.99
N VAL A 77 -1.42 0.02 -11.27
CA VAL A 77 -0.82 -1.29 -10.95
C VAL A 77 -0.89 -1.56 -9.45
N VAL A 78 -0.48 -0.59 -8.61
CA VAL A 78 -0.54 -0.72 -7.14
C VAL A 78 -1.97 -0.97 -6.68
N LEU A 79 -2.94 -0.19 -7.17
CA LEU A 79 -4.35 -0.33 -6.80
C LEU A 79 -4.94 -1.67 -7.28
N ALA A 80 -4.55 -2.13 -8.47
CA ALA A 80 -5.00 -3.40 -9.01
C ALA A 80 -4.43 -4.60 -8.24
N ASN A 81 -3.18 -4.52 -7.77
CA ASN A 81 -2.57 -5.56 -6.94
C ASN A 81 -3.21 -5.69 -5.55
N LYS A 82 -4.00 -4.71 -5.10
CA LYS A 82 -4.85 -4.87 -3.89
C LYS A 82 -6.00 -5.85 -4.12
N GLY A 83 -6.38 -6.11 -5.38
CA GLY A 83 -7.41 -7.08 -5.74
C GLY A 83 -8.85 -6.71 -5.34
N ILE A 84 -9.09 -5.59 -4.64
CA ILE A 84 -10.42 -5.23 -4.13
C ILE A 84 -11.32 -4.64 -5.23
N PHE A 85 -10.85 -3.60 -5.93
CA PHE A 85 -11.68 -2.83 -6.86
C PHE A 85 -11.45 -3.16 -8.33
N ILE A 86 -10.27 -3.64 -8.68
CA ILE A 86 -9.83 -3.83 -10.07
C ILE A 86 -9.46 -5.29 -10.27
N GLU A 87 -9.99 -5.89 -11.33
CA GLU A 87 -9.57 -7.19 -11.82
C GLU A 87 -8.49 -7.00 -12.88
N ARG A 88 -7.47 -7.87 -12.86
CA ARG A 88 -6.25 -7.72 -13.65
C ARG A 88 -6.01 -8.95 -14.54
N GLN A 89 -5.51 -8.72 -15.75
CA GLN A 89 -5.10 -9.75 -16.70
C GLN A 89 -3.72 -9.42 -17.28
N GLY A 90 -2.81 -10.39 -17.21
CA GLY A 90 -1.39 -10.22 -17.56
C GLY A 90 -0.49 -9.97 -16.35
N ASN A 91 0.78 -9.64 -16.59
CA ASN A 91 1.78 -9.48 -15.54
C ASN A 91 1.77 -8.06 -14.94
N PHE A 92 1.15 -7.92 -13.76
CA PHE A 92 1.09 -6.68 -12.97
C PHE A 92 2.23 -6.56 -11.94
N GLY A 93 3.32 -7.28 -12.17
CA GLY A 93 4.45 -7.37 -11.25
C GLY A 93 4.17 -8.35 -10.12
N ASN A 94 5.20 -8.58 -9.32
CA ASN A 94 5.14 -9.51 -8.20
C ASN A 94 5.55 -8.77 -6.91
N PRO A 95 4.62 -8.57 -5.96
CA PRO A 95 4.90 -7.88 -4.70
C PRO A 95 5.87 -8.65 -3.80
N PHE A 96 6.02 -9.97 -3.99
CA PHE A 96 6.94 -10.80 -3.21
C PHE A 96 8.37 -10.74 -3.75
N THR A 97 8.58 -10.77 -5.07
CA THR A 97 9.95 -10.69 -5.64
C THR A 97 10.44 -9.25 -5.78
N GLY A 98 9.54 -8.32 -6.07
CA GLY A 98 9.87 -6.94 -6.44
C GLY A 98 9.86 -6.70 -7.96
N ASP A 99 9.53 -7.73 -8.75
CA ASP A 99 9.45 -7.61 -10.20
C ASP A 99 8.41 -6.58 -10.63
N GLY A 100 8.83 -5.67 -11.51
CA GLY A 100 7.97 -4.65 -12.07
C GLY A 100 6.88 -5.21 -12.98
N ALA A 101 5.78 -4.48 -13.09
CA ALA A 101 4.72 -4.80 -14.05
C ALA A 101 5.19 -4.68 -15.49
N SER A 102 4.57 -5.48 -16.36
CA SER A 102 4.72 -5.32 -17.81
C SER A 102 4.18 -3.95 -18.27
N ALA A 103 4.72 -3.45 -19.39
CA ALA A 103 4.31 -2.15 -19.92
C ALA A 103 2.77 -2.09 -20.14
N PRO A 104 2.12 -0.93 -19.91
CA PRO A 104 0.65 -0.76 -19.99
C PRO A 104 -0.04 -1.26 -21.26
N ARG A 105 0.71 -1.42 -22.36
CA ARG A 105 0.21 -1.97 -23.63
C ARG A 105 -0.01 -3.48 -23.63
N TYR A 106 0.62 -4.21 -22.70
CA TYR A 106 0.55 -5.68 -22.61
C TYR A 106 -0.45 -6.17 -21.56
N ILE A 107 -0.79 -5.32 -20.59
CA ILE A 107 -1.67 -5.67 -19.48
C ILE A 107 -3.06 -5.06 -19.64
N GLU A 108 -4.05 -5.72 -19.06
CA GLU A 108 -5.45 -5.33 -19.12
C GLU A 108 -6.08 -5.33 -17.72
N CYS A 109 -7.05 -4.47 -17.51
CA CYS A 109 -7.85 -4.46 -16.29
C CYS A 109 -9.30 -4.13 -16.56
N ARG A 110 -10.17 -4.46 -15.60
CA ARG A 110 -11.55 -3.97 -15.55
C ARG A 110 -11.96 -3.68 -14.11
N ILE A 111 -12.99 -2.87 -13.94
CA ILE A 111 -13.56 -2.65 -12.62
C ILE A 111 -14.28 -3.93 -12.15
N ARG A 112 -14.19 -4.24 -10.86
CA ARG A 112 -14.98 -5.30 -10.23
C ARG A 112 -16.39 -4.77 -9.93
N PRO A 113 -17.46 -5.57 -10.08
CA PRO A 113 -18.80 -5.16 -9.69
C PRO A 113 -18.89 -4.64 -8.24
N LEU A 114 -18.14 -5.28 -7.33
CA LEU A 114 -18.04 -4.90 -5.91
C LEU A 114 -17.58 -3.44 -5.71
N ALA A 115 -16.77 -2.88 -6.61
CA ALA A 115 -16.34 -1.49 -6.49
C ALA A 115 -17.51 -0.50 -6.59
N LYS A 116 -18.50 -0.78 -7.45
CA LYS A 116 -19.73 0.04 -7.57
C LYS A 116 -20.64 -0.12 -6.35
N GLU A 117 -20.53 -1.24 -5.64
CA GLU A 117 -21.27 -1.45 -4.40
C GLU A 117 -20.65 -0.68 -3.24
N PHE A 118 -19.32 -0.68 -3.14
CA PHE A 118 -18.58 -0.02 -2.06
C PHE A 118 -18.46 1.49 -2.26
N LEU A 119 -18.22 1.97 -3.48
CA LEU A 119 -18.08 3.38 -3.80
C LEU A 119 -19.33 3.87 -4.50
N VAL A 120 -20.13 4.70 -3.82
CA VAL A 120 -21.40 5.17 -4.38
C VAL A 120 -21.14 6.22 -5.46
N THR A 121 -21.56 5.95 -6.69
CA THR A 121 -21.42 6.86 -7.84
C THR A 121 -22.67 7.68 -8.14
N ASN A 122 -23.74 7.51 -7.34
CA ASN A 122 -25.01 8.19 -7.56
C ASN A 122 -24.86 9.71 -7.36
N PRO A 123 -25.13 10.55 -8.38
CA PRO A 123 -24.96 12.01 -8.28
C PRO A 123 -25.86 12.70 -7.24
N LYS A 124 -26.87 12.00 -6.69
CA LYS A 124 -27.71 12.53 -5.61
C LYS A 124 -27.00 12.55 -4.25
N VAL A 125 -25.95 11.75 -4.07
CA VAL A 125 -25.23 11.61 -2.79
C VAL A 125 -23.73 11.87 -2.93
N THR A 126 -23.19 11.73 -4.13
CA THR A 126 -21.78 11.99 -4.45
C THR A 126 -21.66 13.32 -5.15
N HIS A 127 -20.85 14.22 -4.59
CA HIS A 127 -20.62 15.54 -5.17
C HIS A 127 -19.60 15.46 -6.31
N TYR A 128 -19.98 16.01 -7.46
CA TYR A 128 -19.14 16.08 -8.64
C TYR A 128 -18.75 17.53 -8.89
N VAL A 129 -17.48 17.73 -9.23
CA VAL A 129 -16.88 19.03 -9.54
C VAL A 129 -16.33 19.00 -10.97
N PRO A 130 -16.25 20.16 -11.65
CA PRO A 130 -15.52 20.25 -12.91
C PRO A 130 -14.06 19.80 -12.75
N ASN A 131 -13.56 19.05 -13.73
CA ASN A 131 -12.14 18.72 -13.82
C ASN A 131 -11.30 19.98 -14.15
N TYR A 132 -9.98 19.83 -14.22
CA TYR A 132 -9.04 20.95 -14.36
C TYR A 132 -9.24 21.82 -15.62
N ASP A 133 -9.81 21.28 -16.71
CA ASP A 133 -10.11 22.03 -17.95
C ASP A 133 -11.61 22.35 -18.13
N GLY A 134 -12.44 21.98 -17.15
CA GLY A 134 -13.87 22.25 -17.10
C GLY A 134 -14.73 21.47 -18.11
N ARG A 135 -14.17 20.50 -18.84
CA ARG A 135 -14.89 19.76 -19.90
C ARG A 135 -15.59 18.49 -19.40
N SER A 136 -15.15 17.96 -18.27
CA SER A 136 -15.71 16.75 -17.65
C SER A 136 -16.01 17.00 -16.17
N GLN A 137 -16.78 16.09 -15.57
CA GLN A 137 -17.05 16.09 -14.13
C GLN A 137 -16.28 14.94 -13.47
N GLU A 138 -15.73 15.19 -12.29
CA GLU A 138 -15.10 14.18 -11.45
C GLU A 138 -15.65 14.25 -10.03
N PRO A 139 -15.71 13.12 -9.29
CA PRO A 139 -16.13 13.14 -7.91
C PRO A 139 -15.07 13.81 -7.05
N GLU A 140 -15.49 14.70 -6.16
CA GLU A 140 -14.59 15.27 -5.14
C GLU A 140 -14.07 14.15 -4.22
N VAL A 141 -15.01 13.40 -3.64
CA VAL A 141 -14.84 12.17 -2.86
C VAL A 141 -16.00 11.23 -3.15
N TYR A 142 -15.79 9.92 -3.07
CA TYR A 142 -16.90 8.96 -3.08
C TYR A 142 -17.49 8.81 -1.68
N ARG A 143 -18.80 8.53 -1.59
CA ARG A 143 -19.37 7.99 -0.34
C ARG A 143 -19.06 6.50 -0.29
N ALA A 144 -18.01 6.13 0.44
CA ALA A 144 -17.69 4.72 0.65
C ALA A 144 -18.61 4.11 1.72
N LYS A 145 -19.05 2.86 1.49
CA LYS A 145 -19.89 2.11 2.45
C LYS A 145 -19.08 1.36 3.50
N ILE A 146 -17.77 1.31 3.36
CA ILE A 146 -16.85 0.59 4.23
C ILE A 146 -15.56 1.39 4.39
N PRO A 147 -14.78 1.20 5.47
CA PRO A 147 -13.49 1.86 5.70
C PRO A 147 -12.39 1.43 4.70
N VAL A 148 -12.43 1.95 3.48
CA VAL A 148 -11.49 1.59 2.41
C VAL A 148 -10.05 1.89 2.81
N ALA A 149 -9.79 3.00 3.51
CA ALA A 149 -8.43 3.38 3.95
C ALA A 149 -7.75 2.26 4.75
N LEU A 150 -8.50 1.59 5.64
CA LEU A 150 -8.01 0.45 6.42
C LEU A 150 -7.85 -0.79 5.54
N ILE A 151 -8.81 -1.08 4.66
CA ILE A 151 -8.80 -2.29 3.84
C ILE A 151 -7.62 -2.32 2.86
N ILE A 152 -7.37 -1.23 2.14
CA ILE A 152 -6.29 -1.21 1.13
C ILE A 152 -4.95 -0.71 1.68
N GLY A 153 -4.97 -0.05 2.85
CA GLY A 153 -3.85 0.69 3.39
C GLY A 153 -3.49 1.93 2.56
N ALA A 154 -2.56 2.73 3.04
CA ALA A 154 -2.10 3.94 2.36
C ALA A 154 -0.67 4.28 2.77
N GLU A 155 0.13 4.71 1.82
CA GLU A 155 1.48 5.20 2.09
C GLU A 155 1.74 6.44 1.27
N GLY A 156 2.18 7.52 1.89
CA GLY A 156 2.44 8.78 1.18
C GLY A 156 3.28 9.74 1.99
N ILE A 157 4.11 10.50 1.28
CA ILE A 157 4.96 11.55 1.85
C ILE A 157 4.49 12.87 1.27
N ALA A 158 4.14 13.80 2.16
CA ALA A 158 3.76 15.16 1.83
C ALA A 158 4.78 16.14 2.43
N VAL A 159 4.52 17.44 2.26
CA VAL A 159 5.39 18.48 2.83
C VAL A 159 5.26 18.48 4.35
N GLY A 160 6.30 18.02 5.04
CA GLY A 160 6.38 18.01 6.51
C GLY A 160 5.55 16.92 7.21
N MET A 161 4.95 15.99 6.48
CA MET A 161 4.11 14.92 7.05
C MET A 161 4.09 13.67 6.17
N SER A 162 3.69 12.55 6.75
CA SER A 162 3.59 11.26 6.07
C SER A 162 2.40 10.46 6.58
N THR A 163 1.87 9.60 5.74
CA THR A 163 0.89 8.58 6.11
C THR A 163 1.48 7.20 5.84
N LYS A 164 1.30 6.29 6.80
CA LYS A 164 1.61 4.86 6.64
C LYS A 164 0.54 4.07 7.40
N ILE A 165 -0.47 3.67 6.64
CA ILE A 165 -1.60 2.84 7.04
C ILE A 165 -1.36 1.45 6.46
N LEU A 166 -1.17 0.46 7.33
CA LEU A 166 -1.10 -0.93 6.90
C LEU A 166 -2.50 -1.45 6.54
N PRO A 167 -2.61 -2.38 5.58
CA PRO A 167 -3.90 -2.99 5.25
C PRO A 167 -4.43 -3.86 6.40
N TYR A 168 -5.75 -4.02 6.44
CA TYR A 168 -6.49 -4.80 7.41
C TYR A 168 -7.35 -5.85 6.71
N ASN A 169 -7.66 -6.94 7.42
CA ASN A 169 -8.55 -7.95 6.90
C ASN A 169 -9.97 -7.39 6.74
N ILE A 170 -10.52 -7.43 5.52
CA ILE A 170 -11.85 -6.87 5.25
C ILE A 170 -12.95 -7.48 6.14
N ARG A 171 -12.84 -8.75 6.53
CA ARG A 171 -13.84 -9.39 7.40
C ARG A 171 -13.78 -8.83 8.80
N GLU A 172 -12.58 -8.62 9.33
CA GLU A 172 -12.38 -8.03 10.64
C GLU A 172 -12.81 -6.56 10.66
N VAL A 173 -12.52 -5.80 9.59
CA VAL A 173 -13.01 -4.43 9.43
C VAL A 173 -14.54 -4.37 9.46
N LEU A 174 -15.22 -5.29 8.76
CA LEU A 174 -16.68 -5.35 8.76
C LEU A 174 -17.27 -5.76 10.13
N GLU A 175 -16.61 -6.64 10.87
CA GLU A 175 -17.04 -6.94 12.25
C GLU A 175 -16.79 -5.75 13.19
N ALA A 176 -15.64 -5.08 13.07
CA ALA A 176 -15.32 -3.85 13.80
C ALA A 176 -16.35 -2.74 13.52
N GLU A 177 -16.76 -2.55 12.26
CA GLU A 177 -17.81 -1.61 11.87
C GLU A 177 -19.16 -1.93 12.55
N LYS A 178 -19.54 -3.21 12.64
CA LYS A 178 -20.75 -3.62 13.36
C LYS A 178 -20.66 -3.30 14.86
N HIS A 179 -19.51 -3.55 15.48
CA HIS A 179 -19.28 -3.19 16.89
C HIS A 179 -19.36 -1.67 17.09
N ALA A 180 -18.71 -0.89 16.22
CA ALA A 180 -18.75 0.58 16.24
C ALA A 180 -20.19 1.11 16.16
N LEU A 181 -21.00 0.59 15.23
CA LEU A 181 -22.41 0.97 15.06
C LEU A 181 -23.28 0.64 16.27
N ARG A 182 -22.89 -0.36 17.08
CA ARG A 182 -23.56 -0.72 18.34
C ARG A 182 -23.02 0.05 19.55
N GLY A 183 -21.98 0.87 19.38
CA GLY A 183 -21.28 1.53 20.48
C GLY A 183 -20.46 0.57 21.34
N GLU A 184 -20.08 -0.59 20.80
CA GLU A 184 -19.28 -1.60 21.47
C GLU A 184 -17.79 -1.32 21.24
N SER A 185 -16.95 -1.58 22.24
CA SER A 185 -15.50 -1.51 22.10
C SER A 185 -14.99 -2.69 21.27
N PHE A 186 -14.03 -2.42 20.38
CA PHE A 186 -13.35 -3.45 19.58
C PHE A 186 -11.86 -3.13 19.51
N GLN A 187 -11.09 -4.13 19.07
CA GLN A 187 -9.69 -3.99 18.69
C GLN A 187 -9.52 -4.65 17.33
N ILE A 188 -8.67 -4.06 16.50
CA ILE A 188 -8.37 -4.59 15.18
C ILE A 188 -6.88 -4.33 14.89
N TYR A 189 -6.25 -5.25 14.17
CA TYR A 189 -4.83 -5.19 13.85
C TYR A 189 -4.60 -5.40 12.36
N PRO A 190 -3.46 -4.93 11.81
CA PRO A 190 -3.17 -5.08 10.39
C PRO A 190 -3.05 -6.53 9.96
N ASP A 191 -3.47 -6.80 8.73
CA ASP A 191 -3.32 -8.08 8.05
C ASP A 191 -2.73 -7.80 6.67
N VAL A 192 -1.46 -8.17 6.50
CA VAL A 192 -0.67 -7.80 5.32
C VAL A 192 -0.55 -8.96 4.34
N PRO A 193 -0.60 -8.71 3.02
CA PRO A 193 -0.52 -9.79 2.02
C PRO A 193 0.79 -10.59 2.04
N THR A 194 1.88 -10.02 2.56
CA THR A 194 3.19 -10.67 2.67
C THR A 194 3.24 -11.74 3.75
N GLY A 195 2.25 -11.77 4.65
CA GLY A 195 2.31 -12.51 5.90
C GLY A 195 3.36 -11.90 6.83
N GLY A 196 4.16 -12.77 7.44
CA GLY A 196 5.17 -12.41 8.41
C GLY A 196 4.59 -12.29 9.82
N LEU A 197 5.46 -12.25 10.81
CA LEU A 197 5.04 -11.96 12.18
C LEU A 197 5.03 -10.46 12.38
N ILE A 198 4.00 -9.95 13.08
CA ILE A 198 3.88 -8.54 13.45
C ILE A 198 3.75 -8.44 14.97
N ASP A 199 4.67 -7.73 15.60
CA ASP A 199 4.54 -7.29 16.99
C ASP A 199 3.87 -5.91 17.02
N VAL A 200 2.65 -5.89 17.55
CA VAL A 200 1.78 -4.71 17.65
C VAL A 200 1.89 -4.00 19.00
N SER A 201 2.82 -4.40 19.87
CA SER A 201 2.97 -3.82 21.22
C SER A 201 3.17 -2.30 21.21
N GLY A 202 3.74 -1.74 20.13
CA GLY A 202 3.92 -0.30 19.94
C GLY A 202 2.96 0.36 18.93
N TYR A 203 1.93 -0.35 18.46
CA TYR A 203 1.08 0.07 17.33
C TYR A 203 -0.07 1.03 17.68
N ASN A 204 -0.25 1.35 18.97
CA ASN A 204 -1.22 2.31 19.55
C ASN A 204 -2.40 2.68 18.63
N ASP A 205 -3.27 1.70 18.34
CA ASP A 205 -4.47 1.86 17.51
C ASP A 205 -4.20 2.54 16.15
N GLY A 206 -3.22 2.04 15.41
CA GLY A 206 -2.87 2.55 14.08
C GLY A 206 -1.63 3.44 14.02
N ASN A 207 -1.14 3.92 15.17
CA ASN A 207 -0.03 4.86 15.26
C ASN A 207 1.12 4.33 16.13
N GLY A 208 2.35 4.60 15.70
CA GLY A 208 3.54 4.22 16.45
C GLY A 208 4.35 3.19 15.69
N LYS A 209 4.98 2.26 16.39
CA LYS A 209 5.94 1.33 15.79
C LYS A 209 5.41 -0.09 15.85
N ILE A 210 5.57 -0.79 14.73
CA ILE A 210 5.51 -2.25 14.71
C ILE A 210 6.91 -2.81 14.49
N ILE A 211 7.14 -4.02 14.98
CA ILE A 211 8.27 -4.85 14.56
C ILE A 211 7.69 -5.94 13.68
N THR A 212 8.27 -6.12 12.49
CA THR A 212 7.87 -7.18 11.56
C THR A 212 9.01 -8.14 11.33
N ARG A 213 8.69 -9.44 11.24
CA ARG A 213 9.66 -10.52 11.08
C ARG A 213 9.28 -11.46 9.95
N ALA A 214 10.30 -12.00 9.30
CA ALA A 214 10.19 -13.14 8.42
C ALA A 214 9.76 -14.40 9.22
N VAL A 215 9.09 -15.35 8.57
CA VAL A 215 8.80 -16.66 9.15
C VAL A 215 9.79 -17.68 8.62
N PHE A 216 10.35 -18.49 9.51
CA PHE A 216 11.35 -19.51 9.18
C PHE A 216 10.81 -20.92 9.43
N ASP A 217 10.97 -21.81 8.44
CA ASP A 217 10.97 -23.26 8.65
C ASP A 217 12.41 -23.72 8.92
N THR A 218 12.59 -24.33 10.09
CA THR A 218 13.88 -24.84 10.61
C THR A 218 13.82 -26.34 10.92
N SER A 219 12.88 -27.06 10.31
CA SER A 219 12.72 -28.51 10.46
C SER A 219 13.96 -29.32 10.06
N ASP A 220 14.78 -28.79 9.15
CA ASP A 220 16.11 -29.30 8.82
C ASP A 220 17.19 -28.49 9.54
N GLU A 221 18.00 -29.14 10.40
CA GLU A 221 19.03 -28.43 11.16
C GLU A 221 20.14 -27.80 10.31
N LYS A 222 20.26 -28.18 9.02
CA LYS A 222 21.26 -27.67 8.06
C LYS A 222 20.68 -26.74 7.01
N LYS A 223 19.38 -26.45 7.05
CA LYS A 223 18.71 -25.57 6.10
C LYS A 223 17.67 -24.70 6.81
N ILE A 224 17.63 -23.42 6.45
CA ILE A 224 16.56 -22.50 6.89
C ILE A 224 15.78 -22.14 5.63
N ILE A 225 14.46 -22.27 5.68
CA ILE A 225 13.57 -21.80 4.60
C ILE A 225 12.80 -20.60 5.12
N ILE A 226 12.90 -19.46 4.44
CA ILE A 226 12.05 -18.31 4.69
C ILE A 226 10.75 -18.53 3.92
N THR A 227 9.63 -18.62 4.64
CA THR A 227 8.31 -18.93 4.08
C THR A 227 7.39 -17.71 3.98
N GLU A 228 7.64 -16.68 4.78
CA GLU A 228 6.89 -15.43 4.74
C GLU A 228 7.84 -14.24 4.94
N LEU A 229 7.53 -13.13 4.28
CA LEU A 229 8.37 -11.93 4.26
C LEU A 229 7.91 -10.96 5.37
N PRO A 230 8.85 -10.20 5.97
CA PRO A 230 8.50 -9.03 6.75
C PRO A 230 7.72 -8.02 5.88
N VAL A 231 6.86 -7.22 6.52
CA VAL A 231 6.04 -6.20 5.86
C VAL A 231 6.93 -5.25 5.04
N ASP A 232 6.51 -4.86 3.84
CA ASP A 232 7.28 -4.01 2.91
C ASP A 232 8.66 -4.56 2.53
N SER A 233 8.89 -5.88 2.60
CA SER A 233 10.09 -6.53 2.06
C SER A 233 9.72 -7.34 0.82
N THR A 234 10.66 -7.40 -0.12
CA THR A 234 10.67 -8.36 -1.23
C THR A 234 11.78 -9.40 -1.03
N SER A 235 11.73 -10.53 -1.74
CA SER A 235 12.80 -11.52 -1.73
C SER A 235 14.12 -10.88 -2.16
N ASP A 236 14.14 -10.09 -3.24
CA ASP A 236 15.31 -9.33 -3.67
C ASP A 236 15.89 -8.44 -2.56
N SER A 237 15.06 -7.67 -1.86
CA SER A 237 15.53 -6.79 -0.77
C SER A 237 16.11 -7.60 0.39
N LEU A 238 15.49 -8.73 0.72
CA LEU A 238 15.89 -9.57 1.84
C LEU A 238 17.18 -10.34 1.53
N LEU A 239 17.32 -10.86 0.31
CA LEU A 239 18.54 -11.48 -0.21
C LEU A 239 19.72 -10.51 -0.12
N ASN A 240 19.55 -9.28 -0.59
CA ASN A 240 20.58 -8.24 -0.52
C ASN A 240 21.00 -7.98 0.94
N SER A 241 20.04 -7.91 1.86
CA SER A 241 20.30 -7.73 3.29
C SER A 241 21.10 -8.89 3.89
N ILE A 242 20.71 -10.13 3.58
CA ILE A 242 21.39 -11.35 4.04
C ILE A 242 22.81 -11.43 3.46
N GLU A 243 22.99 -11.13 2.18
CA GLU A 243 24.31 -11.09 1.55
C GLU A 243 25.24 -10.06 2.21
N ASN A 244 24.71 -8.88 2.55
CA ASN A 244 25.49 -7.84 3.22
C ASN A 244 25.94 -8.29 4.62
N ALA A 245 25.05 -8.93 5.38
CA ALA A 245 25.40 -9.50 6.69
C ALA A 245 26.43 -10.63 6.56
N TYR A 246 26.34 -11.46 5.52
CA TYR A 246 27.33 -12.50 5.23
C TYR A 246 28.70 -11.90 4.88
N LYS A 247 28.75 -10.92 3.97
CA LYS A 247 29.98 -10.20 3.58
C LYS A 247 30.62 -9.49 4.78
N ALA A 248 29.81 -9.01 5.73
CA ALA A 248 30.26 -8.39 6.98
C ALA A 248 30.69 -9.41 8.06
N GLY A 249 30.60 -10.71 7.79
CA GLY A 249 30.95 -11.78 8.74
C GLY A 249 29.99 -11.91 9.93
N LYS A 250 28.79 -11.34 9.84
CA LYS A 250 27.77 -11.38 10.90
C LYS A 250 26.99 -12.69 10.93
N ILE A 251 26.85 -13.32 9.78
CA ILE A 251 26.19 -14.63 9.63
C ILE A 251 27.08 -15.58 8.83
N LYS A 252 26.90 -16.89 9.06
CA LYS A 252 27.61 -17.95 8.32
C LYS A 252 26.62 -18.77 7.51
N ILE A 253 26.68 -18.62 6.19
CA ILE A 253 25.85 -19.36 5.24
C ILE A 253 26.74 -20.02 4.18
N SER A 254 26.28 -21.12 3.60
CA SER A 254 26.97 -21.82 2.51
C SER A 254 26.44 -21.38 1.15
N SER A 255 25.12 -21.26 1.01
CA SER A 255 24.47 -20.72 -0.18
C SER A 255 23.09 -20.16 0.19
N ILE A 256 22.58 -19.31 -0.70
CA ILE A 256 21.22 -18.81 -0.66
C ILE A 256 20.60 -18.98 -2.04
N ASP A 257 19.41 -19.56 -2.09
CA ASP A 257 18.69 -19.88 -3.33
C ASP A 257 17.26 -19.33 -3.20
N ASP A 258 16.81 -18.53 -4.16
CA ASP A 258 15.45 -17.96 -4.17
C ASP A 258 14.54 -18.72 -5.15
N TYR A 259 13.45 -19.26 -4.61
CA TYR A 259 12.39 -19.98 -5.32
C TYR A 259 11.04 -19.25 -5.17
N THR A 260 11.05 -17.98 -4.77
CA THR A 260 9.85 -17.17 -4.57
C THR A 260 9.05 -17.04 -5.86
N THR A 261 7.75 -17.28 -5.77
CA THR A 261 6.77 -17.11 -6.85
C THR A 261 5.58 -16.28 -6.33
N ASP A 262 4.38 -16.84 -6.30
CA ASP A 262 3.22 -16.25 -5.62
C ASP A 262 3.31 -16.41 -4.09
N HIS A 263 4.27 -17.20 -3.62
CA HIS A 263 4.61 -17.41 -2.22
C HIS A 263 6.12 -17.26 -2.02
N CYS A 264 6.52 -16.77 -0.84
CA CYS A 264 7.93 -16.65 -0.48
C CYS A 264 8.55 -18.03 -0.25
N GLN A 265 9.70 -18.27 -0.87
CA GLN A 265 10.50 -19.46 -0.61
C GLN A 265 11.98 -19.16 -0.85
N ILE A 266 12.68 -18.73 0.19
CA ILE A 266 14.13 -18.48 0.14
C ILE A 266 14.82 -19.56 0.97
N GLU A 267 15.67 -20.36 0.34
CA GLU A 267 16.44 -21.41 1.01
C GLU A 267 17.85 -20.92 1.37
N ILE A 268 18.21 -21.07 2.64
CA ILE A 268 19.53 -20.77 3.16
C ILE A 268 20.18 -22.08 3.61
N LYS A 269 21.25 -22.49 2.93
CA LYS A 269 22.02 -23.68 3.30
C LYS A 269 23.16 -23.32 4.24
N LEU A 270 23.38 -24.12 5.27
CA LEU A 270 24.38 -23.83 6.30
C LEU A 270 25.68 -24.63 6.09
N PRO A 271 26.85 -24.04 6.41
CA PRO A 271 28.11 -24.75 6.30
C PRO A 271 28.25 -25.84 7.38
N ARG A 272 29.20 -26.76 7.18
CA ARG A 272 29.49 -27.82 8.15
C ARG A 272 29.80 -27.23 9.53
N GLY A 273 29.16 -27.78 10.57
CA GLY A 273 29.34 -27.35 11.96
C GLY A 273 28.49 -26.15 12.40
N VAL A 274 27.69 -25.57 11.51
CA VAL A 274 26.68 -24.53 11.83
C VAL A 274 25.29 -25.13 11.73
N TYR A 275 24.39 -24.78 12.65
CA TYR A 275 23.01 -25.29 12.68
C TYR A 275 21.99 -24.16 12.69
N ALA A 276 20.76 -24.45 12.24
CA ALA A 276 19.70 -23.45 12.08
C ALA A 276 19.48 -22.59 13.33
N LYS A 277 19.37 -23.24 14.50
CA LYS A 277 19.20 -22.59 15.80
C LYS A 277 20.29 -21.56 16.15
N ASP A 278 21.50 -21.71 15.61
CA ASP A 278 22.63 -20.82 15.90
C ASP A 278 22.58 -19.55 15.00
N VAL A 279 21.82 -19.60 13.91
CA VAL A 279 21.82 -18.58 12.85
C VAL A 279 20.54 -17.74 12.86
N VAL A 280 19.40 -18.29 13.31
CA VAL A 280 18.10 -17.60 13.36
C VAL A 280 18.19 -16.24 14.06
N ASP A 281 18.76 -16.20 15.27
CA ASP A 281 18.88 -14.94 16.02
C ASP A 281 19.78 -13.92 15.31
N SER A 282 20.81 -14.41 14.61
CA SER A 282 21.71 -13.55 13.84
C SER A 282 21.06 -13.04 12.56
N LEU A 283 20.15 -13.81 11.93
CA LEU A 283 19.34 -13.33 10.81
C LEU A 283 18.44 -12.19 11.28
N TYR A 284 17.68 -12.36 12.37
CA TYR A 284 16.86 -11.26 12.90
C TYR A 284 17.70 -10.05 13.32
N ALA A 285 18.86 -10.25 13.95
CA ALA A 285 19.66 -9.14 14.48
C ALA A 285 20.42 -8.34 13.41
N TYR A 286 20.80 -8.96 12.29
CA TYR A 286 21.75 -8.37 11.33
C TYR A 286 21.22 -8.27 9.90
N THR A 287 19.99 -8.68 9.63
CA THR A 287 19.35 -8.54 8.32
C THR A 287 17.95 -7.96 8.46
N ASP A 288 17.34 -7.60 7.34
CA ASP A 288 15.96 -7.15 7.28
C ASP A 288 14.94 -8.27 7.53
N CYS A 289 15.38 -9.47 7.96
CA CYS A 289 14.49 -10.52 8.46
C CYS A 289 13.72 -10.06 9.70
N GLU A 290 14.22 -9.06 10.43
CA GLU A 290 13.45 -8.27 11.39
C GLU A 290 13.66 -6.79 11.09
N LYS A 291 12.58 -6.01 11.05
CA LYS A 291 12.68 -4.56 10.93
C LYS A 291 11.53 -3.85 11.63
N SER A 292 11.74 -2.58 11.97
CA SER A 292 10.70 -1.73 12.55
C SER A 292 10.08 -0.83 11.50
N ILE A 293 8.76 -0.72 11.51
CA ILE A 293 7.99 0.18 10.65
C ILE A 293 7.26 1.18 11.54
N SER A 294 7.35 2.46 11.18
CA SER A 294 6.59 3.53 11.82
C SER A 294 5.29 3.73 11.06
N CYS A 295 4.17 3.51 11.73
CA CYS A 295 2.83 3.73 11.21
C CYS A 295 2.27 5.05 11.73
N GLN A 296 1.55 5.73 10.86
CA GLN A 296 0.83 6.96 11.19
C GLN A 296 -0.42 7.03 10.32
N MET A 297 -1.59 7.03 10.96
CA MET A 297 -2.89 7.13 10.29
C MET A 297 -3.24 8.58 10.01
N LEU A 298 -2.49 9.18 9.08
CA LEU A 298 -2.75 10.52 8.59
C LEU A 298 -3.70 10.45 7.39
N VAL A 299 -4.84 11.12 7.49
CA VAL A 299 -5.88 11.23 6.45
C VAL A 299 -6.29 12.68 6.27
N ILE A 300 -6.97 13.00 5.16
CA ILE A 300 -7.64 14.29 4.99
C ILE A 300 -9.07 14.17 5.54
N ARG A 301 -9.43 15.04 6.47
CA ARG A 301 -10.80 15.20 6.98
C ARG A 301 -11.16 16.67 6.93
N ASP A 302 -12.33 17.00 6.39
CA ASP A 302 -12.81 18.37 6.29
C ASP A 302 -11.76 19.33 5.66
N ASN A 303 -11.11 18.87 4.58
CA ASN A 303 -10.01 19.55 3.87
C ASN A 303 -8.71 19.77 4.66
N MET A 304 -8.56 19.18 5.85
CA MET A 304 -7.37 19.32 6.70
C MET A 304 -6.71 17.97 6.98
N PRO A 305 -5.37 17.90 7.04
CA PRO A 305 -4.68 16.69 7.45
C PRO A 305 -4.91 16.44 8.95
N GLN A 306 -5.36 15.23 9.29
CA GLN A 306 -5.59 14.82 10.67
C GLN A 306 -5.02 13.42 10.94
N VAL A 307 -4.31 13.29 12.05
CA VAL A 307 -3.92 11.99 12.59
C VAL A 307 -5.13 11.39 13.30
N MET A 308 -5.55 10.22 12.86
CA MET A 308 -6.66 9.45 13.42
C MET A 308 -6.14 8.14 14.01
N THR A 309 -7.03 7.28 14.49
CA THR A 309 -6.71 5.94 14.98
C THR A 309 -7.54 4.91 14.21
N ALA A 310 -7.18 3.63 14.28
CA ALA A 310 -7.87 2.59 13.50
C ALA A 310 -9.34 2.47 13.91
N THR A 311 -9.64 2.63 15.20
CA THR A 311 -11.03 2.65 15.70
C THR A 311 -11.80 3.92 15.36
N ALA A 312 -11.11 5.03 15.06
CA ALA A 312 -11.73 6.33 14.77
C ALA A 312 -12.02 6.54 13.27
N ILE A 313 -11.32 5.82 12.40
CA ILE A 313 -11.57 5.72 10.95
C ILE A 313 -12.73 4.75 10.70
#